data_AF-A0AAW8QBA3-F1
#
_entry.id   AF-A0AAW8QBA3-F1
#
_cell.length_a   1.000
_cell.length_b   1.000
_cell.length_c   1.000
_cell.angle_alpha   90.00
_cell.angle_beta   90.00
_cell.angle_gamma   90.00
#
_symmetry.space_group_name_H-M   'P 1'
#
loop_
_entity.id
_entity.type
_entity.pdbx_description
1 polymer ?
#
loop_
_entity_poly.entity_id
_entity_poly.type
_entity_poly.pdbx_seq_one_letter_code
_entity_poly.pdbx_strand_id
1 'polypeptide(L)'
;MKFINIGEGAKVDGLQLKRNILVTDDMSQVVVVDVGKNGEVINLDADGNQVLTPEAYSKYLDARVSELDDCFSEFTEELHKIENEIAKAKINRQLNAVKEELKQVVPQNSAINYSRALNTLKDLCINLGYGVLAGIATSQLGF
;
A
#
# COMPACT_ATOMS: atom_id res chain seq x y z
N MET A 1 -6.18 -12.20 20.42
CA MET A 1 -5.11 -11.18 20.26
C MET A 1 -5.73 -9.79 20.40
N LYS A 2 -5.03 -8.81 21.00
CA LYS A 2 -5.53 -7.43 21.19
C LYS A 2 -4.55 -6.40 20.61
N PHE A 3 -5.05 -5.42 19.87
CA PHE A 3 -4.21 -4.33 19.34
C PHE A 3 -4.10 -3.19 20.35
N ILE A 4 -5.22 -2.82 20.97
CA ILE A 4 -5.28 -1.74 21.95
C ILE A 4 -6.03 -2.24 23.17
N ASN A 5 -5.44 -2.01 24.35
CA ASN A 5 -6.07 -2.24 25.65
C ASN A 5 -6.21 -0.89 26.35
N ILE A 6 -7.45 -0.48 26.59
CA ILE A 6 -7.80 0.72 27.35
C ILE A 6 -8.12 0.25 28.77
N GLY A 7 -7.27 0.64 29.73
CA GLY A 7 -7.40 0.22 31.12
C GLY A 7 -8.68 0.71 31.81
N GLU A 8 -8.97 0.13 32.98
CA GLU A 8 -10.14 0.51 33.77
C GLU A 8 -10.12 2.01 34.13
N GLY A 9 -11.27 2.67 33.99
CA GLY A 9 -11.43 4.11 34.29
C GLY A 9 -10.76 5.07 33.30
N ALA A 10 -10.10 4.58 32.25
CA ALA A 10 -9.45 5.43 31.26
C ALA A 10 -10.48 6.13 30.35
N LYS A 11 -10.25 7.42 30.09
CA LYS A 11 -11.06 8.22 29.16
C LYS A 11 -10.23 8.61 27.95
N VAL A 12 -10.69 8.23 26.77
CA VAL A 12 -10.04 8.51 25.49
C VAL A 12 -10.98 9.40 24.68
N ASP A 13 -10.55 10.62 24.40
CA ASP A 13 -11.34 11.59 23.62
C ASP A 13 -11.48 11.19 22.14
N GLY A 14 -10.39 10.66 21.56
CA GLY A 14 -10.39 10.17 20.19
C GLY A 14 -9.50 8.94 20.02
N LEU A 15 -10.06 7.89 19.44
CA LEU A 15 -9.34 6.69 19.03
C LEU A 15 -9.47 6.53 17.51
N GLN A 16 -8.33 6.52 16.82
CA GLN A 16 -8.28 6.29 15.38
C GLN A 16 -7.54 4.99 15.08
N LEU A 17 -8.22 4.08 14.40
CA LEU A 17 -7.69 2.83 13.86
C LEU A 17 -8.03 2.80 12.39
N LYS A 18 -7.09 3.16 11.52
CA LYS A 18 -7.37 3.26 10.08
C LYS A 18 -6.58 2.22 9.31
N ARG A 19 -7.27 1.55 8.38
CA ARG A 19 -6.66 0.71 7.33
C ARG A 19 -5.71 -0.37 7.85
N ASN A 20 -6.01 -0.96 9.02
CA ASN A 20 -5.25 -2.09 9.53
C ASN A 20 -5.74 -3.39 8.88
N ILE A 21 -4.81 -4.27 8.50
CA ILE A 21 -5.12 -5.63 8.04
C ILE A 21 -4.56 -6.61 9.06
N LEU A 22 -5.44 -7.36 9.70
CA LEU A 22 -5.06 -8.49 10.55
C LEU A 22 -5.18 -9.79 9.76
N VAL A 23 -4.12 -10.59 9.76
CA VAL A 23 -4.11 -11.92 9.14
C VAL A 23 -4.12 -12.98 10.23
N THR A 24 -5.15 -13.82 10.26
CA THR A 24 -5.27 -14.89 11.26
C THR A 24 -6.09 -16.08 10.75
N ASP A 25 -5.72 -17.28 11.18
CA ASP A 25 -6.49 -18.51 10.92
C ASP A 25 -7.73 -18.63 11.82
N ASP A 26 -7.78 -17.90 12.95
CA ASP A 26 -8.87 -17.95 13.91
C ASP A 26 -9.47 -16.55 14.14
N MET A 27 -10.52 -16.24 13.40
CA MET A 27 -11.26 -14.97 13.50
C MET A 27 -12.02 -14.83 14.83
N SER A 28 -12.26 -15.91 15.56
CA SER A 28 -13.08 -15.89 16.79
C SER A 28 -12.37 -15.24 17.99
N GLN A 29 -11.04 -15.12 17.94
CA GLN A 29 -10.23 -14.56 19.02
C GLN A 29 -9.72 -13.13 18.74
N VAL A 30 -10.28 -12.47 17.74
CA VAL A 30 -9.87 -11.13 17.34
C VAL A 30 -10.65 -10.09 18.12
N VAL A 31 -9.96 -9.42 19.04
CA VAL A 31 -10.47 -8.23 19.74
C VAL A 31 -9.57 -7.07 19.34
N VAL A 32 -10.02 -6.19 18.45
CA VAL A 32 -9.17 -5.08 17.97
C VAL A 32 -8.96 -4.04 19.07
N VAL A 33 -10.04 -3.66 19.77
CA VAL A 33 -10.01 -2.75 20.91
C VAL A 33 -10.71 -3.41 22.08
N ASP A 34 -10.03 -3.45 23.23
CA ASP A 34 -10.61 -3.86 24.50
C ASP A 34 -10.70 -2.64 25.43
N VAL A 35 -11.88 -2.41 26.00
CA VAL A 35 -12.13 -1.29 26.91
C VAL A 35 -12.50 -1.84 28.28
N GLY A 36 -11.65 -1.56 29.26
CA GLY A 36 -11.82 -1.96 30.64
C GLY A 36 -13.06 -1.33 31.29
N LYS A 37 -13.45 -1.87 32.45
CA LYS A 37 -14.60 -1.37 33.22
C LYS A 37 -14.49 0.13 33.49
N ASN A 38 -15.61 0.83 33.35
CA ASN A 38 -15.71 2.29 33.50
C ASN A 38 -14.78 3.09 32.55
N GLY A 39 -14.21 2.46 31.52
CA GLY A 39 -13.48 3.14 30.45
C GLY A 39 -14.44 3.76 29.43
N GLU A 40 -14.02 4.85 28.80
CA GLU A 40 -14.83 5.64 27.87
C GLU A 40 -14.01 6.00 26.63
N VAL A 41 -14.57 5.76 25.44
CA VAL A 41 -14.03 6.27 24.17
C VAL A 41 -15.09 7.18 23.57
N ILE A 42 -14.79 8.47 23.47
CA ILE A 42 -15.76 9.49 23.05
C ILE A 42 -15.93 9.46 21.53
N ASN A 43 -14.84 9.41 20.78
CA ASN A 43 -14.86 9.30 19.32
C ASN A 43 -14.03 8.10 18.85
N LEU A 44 -14.63 7.19 18.09
CA LEU A 44 -13.95 6.06 17.46
C LEU A 44 -14.05 6.19 15.94
N ASP A 45 -12.90 6.34 15.29
CA ASP A 45 -12.76 6.30 13.83
C ASP A 45 -12.03 5.01 13.46
N ALA A 46 -12.78 4.01 13.02
CA ALA A 46 -12.30 2.66 12.72
C ALA A 46 -12.37 2.31 11.22
N ASP A 47 -12.20 3.30 10.35
CA ASP A 47 -12.40 3.13 8.91
C ASP A 47 -11.37 2.19 8.24
N GLY A 48 -11.86 1.37 7.32
CA GLY A 48 -11.03 0.54 6.43
C GLY A 48 -10.28 -0.62 7.08
N ASN A 49 -10.56 -0.99 8.33
CA ASN A 49 -9.92 -2.16 8.97
C ASN A 49 -10.48 -3.48 8.41
N GLN A 50 -9.60 -4.47 8.24
CA GLN A 50 -9.94 -5.78 7.68
C GLN A 50 -9.32 -6.91 8.49
N VAL A 51 -10.04 -8.02 8.61
CA VAL A 51 -9.53 -9.28 9.15
C VAL A 51 -9.62 -10.31 8.05
N LEU A 52 -8.49 -10.92 7.70
CA LEU A 52 -8.37 -11.86 6.60
C LEU A 52 -7.73 -13.16 7.09
N THR A 53 -8.10 -14.28 6.48
CA THR A 53 -7.32 -15.52 6.59
C THR A 53 -6.03 -15.38 5.78
N PRO A 54 -4.99 -16.20 6.02
CA PRO A 54 -3.79 -16.20 5.17
C PRO A 54 -4.10 -16.41 3.68
N GLU A 55 -5.07 -17.28 3.35
CA GLU A 55 -5.49 -17.50 1.97
C GLU A 55 -6.17 -16.26 1.37
N ALA A 56 -7.09 -15.63 2.13
CA ALA A 56 -7.75 -14.40 1.67
C ALA A 56 -6.77 -13.23 1.56
N TYR A 57 -5.76 -13.17 2.43
CA TYR A 57 -4.69 -12.17 2.35
C TYR A 57 -3.80 -12.39 1.13
N SER A 58 -3.47 -13.63 0.79
CA SER A 58 -2.75 -13.95 -0.45
C SER A 58 -3.54 -13.48 -1.68
N LYS A 59 -4.83 -13.82 -1.77
CA LYS A 59 -5.71 -13.37 -2.88
C LYS A 59 -5.86 -11.86 -2.94
N TYR A 60 -5.93 -11.19 -1.78
CA TYR A 60 -5.96 -9.74 -1.69
C TYR A 60 -4.68 -9.11 -2.24
N LEU A 61 -3.52 -9.68 -1.91
CA LEU A 61 -2.23 -9.25 -2.48
C LEU A 61 -2.18 -9.51 -3.98
N ASP A 62 -2.60 -10.68 -4.45
CA ASP A 62 -2.62 -11.02 -5.88
C ASP A 62 -3.49 -10.03 -6.67
N ALA A 63 -4.68 -9.69 -6.16
CA ALA A 63 -5.56 -8.70 -6.78
C ALA A 63 -4.89 -7.32 -6.83
N ARG A 64 -4.19 -6.91 -5.77
CA ARG A 64 -3.46 -5.63 -5.75
C ARG A 64 -2.29 -5.63 -6.71
N VAL A 65 -1.56 -6.73 -6.83
CA VAL A 65 -0.49 -6.86 -7.84
C VAL A 65 -1.08 -6.77 -9.26
N SER A 66 -2.23 -7.38 -9.50
CA SER A 66 -2.91 -7.31 -10.81
C SER A 66 -3.32 -5.89 -11.19
N GLU A 67 -3.88 -5.10 -10.26
CA GLU A 67 -4.22 -3.68 -10.53
C GLU A 67 -2.98 -2.85 -10.90
N LEU A 68 -1.81 -3.22 -10.34
CA LEU A 68 -0.55 -2.57 -10.67
C LEU A 68 -0.01 -2.97 -12.03
N ASP A 69 -0.21 -4.22 -12.44
CA ASP A 69 0.17 -4.69 -13.76
C ASP A 69 -0.59 -3.96 -14.88
N ASP A 70 -1.86 -3.62 -14.65
CA ASP A 70 -2.65 -2.79 -15.58
C ASP A 70 -2.02 -1.39 -15.73
N CYS A 71 -1.63 -0.76 -14.62
CA CYS A 71 -0.98 0.55 -14.64
C CYS A 71 0.41 0.51 -15.28
N PHE A 72 1.17 -0.56 -15.06
CA PHE A 72 2.45 -0.71 -15.75
C PHE A 72 2.27 -0.94 -17.24
N SER A 73 1.17 -1.54 -17.68
CA SER A 73 0.85 -1.69 -19.10
C SER A 73 0.60 -0.33 -19.74
N GLU A 74 -0.23 0.51 -19.12
CA GLU A 74 -0.46 1.90 -19.54
C GLU A 74 0.85 2.71 -19.55
N PHE A 75 1.67 2.58 -18.50
CA PHE A 75 2.98 3.22 -18.42
C PHE A 75 3.90 2.78 -19.56
N THR A 76 3.89 1.49 -19.91
CA THR A 76 4.72 0.93 -20.99
C THR A 76 4.27 1.45 -22.35
N GLU A 77 2.96 1.57 -22.58
CA GLU A 77 2.39 2.16 -23.79
C GLU A 77 2.79 3.63 -23.97
N GLU A 78 2.70 4.43 -22.90
CA GLU A 78 3.13 5.84 -22.94
C GLU A 78 4.65 5.97 -23.12
N LEU A 79 5.44 5.04 -22.57
CA LEU A 79 6.88 5.01 -22.76
C LEU A 79 7.27 4.73 -24.22
N HIS A 80 6.47 3.99 -24.97
CA HIS A 80 6.70 3.76 -26.40
C HIS A 80 6.55 5.03 -27.24
N LYS A 81 5.81 6.03 -26.76
CA LYS A 81 5.60 7.34 -27.44
C LYS A 81 6.77 8.30 -27.25
N ILE A 82 7.75 7.96 -26.41
CA ILE A 82 8.97 8.75 -26.22
C ILE A 82 9.89 8.60 -27.45
N GLU A 83 10.19 9.71 -28.12
CA GLU A 83 11.14 9.76 -29.25
C GLU A 83 12.61 9.68 -28.79
N ASN A 84 12.92 10.18 -27.58
CA ASN A 84 14.27 10.16 -27.04
C ASN A 84 14.65 8.76 -26.53
N GLU A 85 15.36 8.00 -27.35
CA GLU A 85 15.78 6.63 -27.06
C GLU A 85 16.65 6.50 -25.79
N ILE A 86 17.46 7.52 -25.44
CA ILE A 86 18.28 7.50 -24.22
C ILE A 86 17.39 7.62 -22.98
N ALA A 87 16.46 8.58 -22.99
CA ALA A 87 15.53 8.79 -21.89
C ALA A 87 14.59 7.59 -21.73
N LYS A 88 14.07 7.08 -22.85
CA LYS A 88 13.26 5.86 -22.92
C LYS A 88 13.98 4.67 -22.30
N ALA A 89 15.23 4.41 -22.67
CA ALA A 89 16.03 3.32 -22.09
C ALA A 89 16.24 3.50 -20.57
N LYS A 90 16.47 4.73 -20.10
CA LYS A 90 16.66 5.02 -18.68
C LYS A 90 15.39 4.76 -17.87
N ILE A 91 14.23 5.21 -18.37
CA ILE A 91 12.94 4.99 -17.72
C ILE A 91 12.58 3.50 -17.76
N ASN A 92 12.82 2.80 -18.88
CA ASN A 92 12.53 1.36 -18.99
C ASN A 92 13.35 0.52 -18.00
N ARG A 93 14.61 0.87 -17.79
CA ARG A 93 15.44 0.20 -16.76
C ARG A 93 14.86 0.38 -15.37
N GLN A 94 14.42 1.60 -15.04
CA GLN A 94 13.83 1.89 -13.74
C GLN A 94 12.48 1.18 -13.56
N LEU A 95 11.65 1.16 -14.60
CA LEU A 95 10.38 0.44 -14.62
C LEU A 95 10.56 -1.06 -14.37
N ASN A 96 11.54 -1.68 -15.03
CA ASN A 96 11.85 -3.10 -14.82
C ASN A 96 12.37 -3.37 -13.41
N ALA A 97 13.18 -2.47 -12.83
CA ALA A 97 13.62 -2.60 -11.45
C ALA A 97 12.43 -2.58 -10.46
N VAL A 98 11.46 -1.68 -10.67
CA VAL A 98 10.23 -1.62 -9.86
C VAL A 98 9.41 -2.92 -9.99
N LYS A 99 9.25 -3.44 -11.22
CA LYS A 99 8.55 -4.72 -11.47
C LYS A 99 9.21 -5.91 -10.78
N GLU A 100 10.54 -5.96 -10.76
CA GLU A 100 11.26 -7.04 -10.08
C GLU A 100 11.19 -6.91 -8.55
N GLU A 101 11.25 -5.69 -7.99
CA GLU A 101 11.04 -5.47 -6.55
C GLU A 101 9.63 -5.90 -6.11
N LEU A 102 8.62 -5.70 -6.96
CA LEU A 102 7.25 -6.17 -6.72
C LEU A 102 7.11 -7.69 -6.65
N LYS A 103 7.87 -8.42 -7.46
CA LYS A 103 7.88 -9.90 -7.42
C LYS A 103 8.56 -10.44 -6.17
N GLN A 104 9.46 -9.67 -5.57
CA GLN A 104 10.23 -10.06 -4.37
C GLN A 104 9.55 -9.64 -3.05
N VAL A 105 8.27 -9.28 -3.09
CA VAL A 105 7.45 -8.89 -1.94
C VAL A 105 7.32 -10.05 -0.95
N VAL A 106 8.33 -10.21 -0.10
CA VAL A 106 8.28 -10.97 1.14
C VAL A 106 7.43 -10.15 2.13
N PRO A 107 6.49 -10.77 2.87
CA PRO A 107 5.44 -10.08 3.61
C PRO A 107 5.86 -9.04 4.67
N GLN A 108 7.13 -8.97 5.07
CA GLN A 108 7.55 -8.09 6.17
C GLN A 108 8.05 -6.69 5.76
N ASN A 109 8.45 -6.44 4.50
CA ASN A 109 9.03 -5.15 4.08
C ASN A 109 8.54 -4.64 2.71
N SER A 110 7.52 -5.28 2.16
CA SER A 110 7.08 -5.09 0.78
C SER A 110 6.50 -3.73 0.45
N ALA A 111 5.63 -3.19 1.32
CA ALA A 111 4.95 -1.92 1.08
C ALA A 111 5.91 -0.72 1.07
N ILE A 112 6.94 -0.75 1.93
CA ILE A 112 7.96 0.31 2.04
C ILE A 112 8.87 0.31 0.82
N ASN A 113 9.34 -0.86 0.39
CA ASN A 113 10.20 -0.99 -0.79
C ASN A 113 9.46 -0.56 -2.05
N TYR A 114 8.21 -0.99 -2.19
CA TYR A 114 7.35 -0.63 -3.32
C TYR A 114 7.13 0.89 -3.44
N SER A 115 6.70 1.53 -2.35
CA SER A 115 6.42 2.97 -2.35
C SER A 115 7.68 3.79 -2.68
N ARG A 116 8.85 3.33 -2.20
CA ARG A 116 10.15 3.96 -2.50
C ARG A 116 10.54 3.80 -3.97
N ALA A 117 10.35 2.61 -4.53
CA ALA A 117 10.69 2.33 -5.93
C ALA A 117 9.81 3.13 -6.89
N LEU A 118 8.49 3.21 -6.63
CA LEU A 118 7.57 4.06 -7.38
C LEU A 118 7.89 5.54 -7.28
N ASN A 119 8.22 6.04 -6.09
CA ASN A 119 8.64 7.44 -5.93
C ASN A 119 9.90 7.74 -6.74
N THR A 120 10.87 6.81 -6.77
CA THR A 120 12.08 6.96 -7.58
C THR A 120 11.76 7.02 -9.08
N LEU A 121 10.82 6.18 -9.55
CA LEU A 121 10.34 6.18 -10.94
C LEU A 121 9.62 7.49 -11.27
N LYS A 122 8.74 7.98 -10.39
CA LYS A 122 8.05 9.26 -10.52
C LYS A 122 9.03 10.42 -10.64
N ASP A 123 9.98 10.52 -9.71
CA ASP A 123 10.98 11.60 -9.67
C ASP A 123 11.85 11.56 -10.93
N LEU A 124 12.22 10.37 -11.41
CA LEU A 124 12.92 10.22 -12.68
C LEU A 124 12.11 10.75 -13.86
N CYS A 125 10.81 10.44 -13.93
CA CYS A 125 9.93 10.93 -14.99
C CYS A 125 9.76 12.44 -14.95
N ILE A 126 9.61 13.04 -13.76
CA ILE A 126 9.55 14.49 -13.55
C ILE A 126 10.84 15.15 -14.04
N ASN A 127 12.00 14.64 -13.61
CA ASN A 127 13.30 15.21 -13.97
C ASN A 127 13.60 15.14 -15.47
N LEU A 128 13.02 14.16 -16.17
CA LEU A 128 13.16 14.00 -17.62
C LEU A 128 12.06 14.73 -18.42
N GLY A 129 11.10 15.37 -17.77
CA GLY A 129 10.02 16.14 -18.41
C GLY A 129 8.82 15.31 -18.89
N TYR A 130 8.71 14.04 -18.48
CA TYR A 130 7.60 13.16 -18.86
C TYR A 130 6.48 13.18 -17.82
N GLY A 131 5.75 14.30 -17.77
CA GLY A 131 4.68 14.54 -16.80
C GLY A 131 3.55 13.51 -16.83
N VAL A 132 3.22 12.94 -18.01
CA VAL A 132 2.21 11.88 -18.15
C VAL A 132 2.64 10.61 -17.41
N LEU A 133 3.90 10.18 -17.61
CA LEU A 133 4.46 9.02 -16.90
C LEU A 133 4.56 9.28 -15.38
N ALA A 134 4.90 10.50 -14.97
CA ALA A 134 4.89 10.87 -13.56
C ALA A 134 3.47 10.83 -12.96
N GLY A 135 2.45 11.23 -13.73
CA GLY A 135 1.04 11.15 -13.34
C GLY A 135 0.58 9.71 -13.10
N ILE A 136 0.94 8.79 -14.02
CA ILE A 136 0.64 7.35 -13.87
C ILE A 136 1.33 6.77 -12.63
N ALA A 137 2.58 7.15 -12.35
CA ALA A 137 3.26 6.72 -11.14
C ALA A 137 2.63 7.33 -9.86
N THR A 138 2.05 8.52 -9.95
CA THR A 138 1.45 9.24 -8.81
C THR A 138 0.07 8.67 -8.44
N SER A 139 -0.75 8.28 -9.42
CA SER A 139 -2.07 7.68 -9.16
C SER A 139 -1.98 6.43 -8.28
N GLN A 140 -0.90 5.66 -8.40
CA GLN A 140 -0.64 4.47 -7.60
C GLN A 140 -0.04 4.74 -6.22
N LEU A 141 0.57 5.91 -6.02
CA LEU A 141 1.03 6.35 -4.70
C LEU A 141 -0.11 6.90 -3.83
N GLY A 142 -1.31 7.11 -4.40
CA GLY A 142 -2.50 7.57 -3.68
C GLY A 142 -2.38 9.01 -3.16
N PHE A 143 -1.59 9.86 -3.83
CA PHE A 143 -1.46 11.30 -3.54
C PHE A 143 -2.50 12.13 -4.27
#